data_AF-A0A7C5CUS1-F1
#
_entry.id   AF-A0A7C5CUS1-F1
#
_cell.length_a   1.000
_cell.length_b   1.000
_cell.length_c   1.000
_cell.angle_alpha   90.00
_cell.angle_beta   90.00
_cell.angle_gamma   90.00
#
_symmetry.space_group_name_H-M   'P 1'
#
loop_
_entity.id
_entity.type
_entity.pdbx_description
1 polymer ?
#
loop_
_entity_poly.entity_id
_entity_poly.type
_entity_poly.pdbx_seq_one_letter_code
_entity_poly.pdbx_strand_id
1 'polypeptide(L)' 'MTQLARQAHAFLGLSRYLDFLAPLALRLYLAPIFWIAGTNKLNEFDSIVEWFGNAEWGLGLPFPFLMA' A
#
# COMPACT_ATOMS: atom_id res chain seq x y z
N MET A 1 44.12 19.25 8.29
CA MET A 1 43.30 18.26 7.53
C MET A 1 42.09 17.74 8.33
N THR A 2 42.16 17.58 9.65
CA THR A 2 41.06 17.03 10.48
C THR A 2 39.84 17.96 10.71
N GLN A 3 39.99 19.27 10.50
CA GLN A 3 38.93 20.25 10.75
C GLN A 3 37.87 20.26 9.64
N LEU A 4 38.30 20.13 8.37
CA LEU A 4 37.41 19.99 7.21
C LEU A 4 36.57 18.71 7.30
N ALA A 5 37.19 17.59 7.70
CA ALA A 5 36.49 16.32 7.88
C ALA A 5 35.38 16.41 8.94
N ARG A 6 35.63 17.12 10.05
CA ARG A 6 34.60 17.35 11.08
C ARG A 6 33.46 18.23 10.60
N GLN A 7 33.76 19.28 9.85
CA GLN A 7 32.72 20.15 9.29
C GLN A 7 31.86 19.39 8.27
N ALA A 8 32.47 18.62 7.37
CA ALA A 8 31.74 17.76 6.44
C ALA A 8 30.84 16.76 7.16
N HIS A 9 31.32 16.12 8.23
CA HIS A 9 30.53 15.20 9.02
C HIS A 9 29.36 15.89 9.76
N ALA A 10 29.55 17.12 10.24
CA ALA A 10 28.45 17.91 10.83
C ALA A 10 27.37 18.25 9.79
N PHE A 11 27.75 18.59 8.56
CA PHE A 11 26.81 18.82 7.46
C PHE A 11 26.03 17.55 7.08
N LEU A 12 26.69 16.39 7.02
CA LEU A 12 26.03 15.10 6.82
C LEU A 12 25.12 14.72 8.01
N GLY A 13 25.45 15.15 9.22
CA GLY A 13 24.58 15.01 10.38
C GLY A 13 23.23 15.74 10.21
N LEU A 14 23.22 16.84 9.46
CA LEU A 14 21.99 17.60 9.18
C LEU A 14 21.05 16.89 8.20
N SER A 15 21.56 16.07 7.28
CA SER A 15 20.71 15.36 6.32
C SER A 15 19.84 14.28 6.98
N ARG A 16 20.23 13.79 8.16
CA ARG A 16 19.42 12.84 8.95
C ARG A 16 18.04 13.35 9.32
N TYR A 17 17.87 14.68 9.41
CA TYR A 17 16.55 15.27 9.63
C TYR A 17 15.60 15.07 8.44
N LEU A 18 16.11 14.74 7.25
CA LEU A 18 15.32 14.48 6.05
C LEU A 18 15.09 12.98 5.80
N ASP A 19 15.63 12.08 6.63
CA ASP A 19 15.50 10.63 6.42
C ASP A 19 14.04 10.15 6.47
N PHE A 20 13.14 10.89 7.11
CA PHE A 20 11.70 10.59 7.12
C PHE A 20 11.01 10.86 5.78
N LEU A 21 11.63 11.66 4.90
CA LEU A 21 11.04 12.08 3.64
C LEU A 21 10.93 10.92 2.66
N ALA A 22 11.92 10.02 2.64
CA ALA A 22 11.89 8.81 1.82
C ALA A 22 10.70 7.88 2.17
N PRO A 23 10.51 7.44 3.43
CA PRO A 23 9.36 6.61 3.80
C PRO A 23 8.03 7.40 3.77
N LEU A 24 8.03 8.73 3.88
CA LEU A 24 6.84 9.55 3.67
C LEU A 24 6.43 9.59 2.19
N ALA A 25 7.37 9.84 1.29
CA ALA A 25 7.14 9.86 -0.16
C ALA A 25 6.60 8.52 -0.66
N LEU A 26 7.16 7.41 -0.18
CA LEU A 26 6.64 6.07 -0.49
C LEU A 26 5.18 5.91 -0.06
N ARG A 27 4.81 6.35 1.15
CA ARG A 27 3.43 6.26 1.64
C ARG A 27 2.48 7.14 0.82
N LEU A 28 2.88 8.36 0.49
CA LEU A 28 2.06 9.27 -0.32
C LEU A 28 1.85 8.73 -1.74
N TYR A 29 2.84 8.05 -2.30
CA TYR A 29 2.72 7.38 -3.60
C TYR A 29 1.77 6.17 -3.53
N LEU A 30 1.89 5.34 -2.49
CA LEU A 30 1.06 4.13 -2.35
C LEU A 30 -0.37 4.42 -1.89
N ALA A 31 -0.60 5.48 -1.13
CA ALA A 31 -1.92 5.84 -0.60
C ALA A 31 -3.04 5.89 -1.67
N PRO A 32 -2.91 6.60 -2.80
CA PRO A 32 -3.94 6.61 -3.83
C PRO A 32 -4.11 5.26 -4.53
N ILE A 33 -3.03 4.48 -4.70
CA ILE A 33 -3.10 3.14 -5.31
C ILE A 33 -3.92 2.21 -4.41
N PHE A 34 -3.63 2.17 -3.12
CA PHE A 34 -4.40 1.36 -2.17
C PHE A 34 -5.82 1.84 -2.00
N TRP A 35 -6.06 3.16 -2.08
CA TRP A 35 -7.40 3.69 -2.06
C TRP A 35 -8.22 3.16 -3.23
N ILE A 36 -7.75 3.35 -4.47
CA ILE A 36 -8.47 2.93 -5.67
C ILE A 36 -8.64 1.41 -5.72
N ALA A 37 -7.57 0.65 -5.42
CA ALA A 37 -7.64 -0.81 -5.38
C ALA A 37 -8.63 -1.30 -4.32
N GLY A 38 -8.62 -0.68 -3.14
CA GLY A 38 -9.54 -1.00 -2.04
C GLY A 38 -10.98 -0.68 -2.39
N THR A 39 -11.27 0.52 -2.92
CA THR A 39 -12.63 0.90 -3.32
C THR A 39 -13.14 0.02 -4.45
N ASN A 40 -12.31 -0.34 -5.42
CA ASN A 40 -12.72 -1.25 -6.50
C ASN A 40 -13.05 -2.64 -5.94
N LYS A 41 -12.22 -3.17 -5.03
CA LYS A 41 -12.50 -4.47 -4.40
C LYS A 41 -13.80 -4.46 -3.59
N LEU A 42 -14.10 -3.38 -2.87
CA LEU A 42 -15.35 -3.25 -2.13
C LEU A 42 -16.56 -3.10 -3.06
N ASN A 43 -16.43 -2.33 -4.14
CA ASN A 43 -17.51 -2.13 -5.11
C ASN A 43 -17.88 -3.41 -5.87
N GLU A 44 -16.89 -4.28 -6.14
CA GLU A 44 -17.11 -5.55 -6.85
C GLU A 44 -17.37 -6.75 -5.92
N PHE A 45 -17.38 -6.53 -4.60
CA PHE A 45 -17.50 -7.61 -3.61
C PHE A 45 -18.76 -8.45 -3.81
N ASP A 46 -19.92 -7.82 -4.02
CA ASP A 46 -21.20 -8.53 -4.20
C ASP A 46 -21.20 -9.40 -5.47
N SER A 47 -20.59 -8.91 -6.56
CA SER A 47 -20.42 -9.66 -7.81
C SER A 47 -19.54 -10.89 -7.62
N ILE A 48 -18.47 -10.77 -6.82
CA ILE A 48 -17.60 -11.88 -6.47
C ILE A 48 -18.40 -12.91 -5.65
N VAL A 49 -19.14 -12.49 -4.63
CA VAL A 49 -20.00 -13.39 -3.82
C VAL A 49 -21.02 -14.12 -4.70
N GLU A 50 -21.64 -13.42 -5.65
CA GLU A 50 -22.59 -14.02 -6.59
C GLU A 50 -21.93 -15.10 -7.47
N TRP A 51 -20.76 -14.81 -8.04
CA TRP A 51 -20.00 -15.77 -8.83
C TRP A 51 -19.54 -16.97 -8.00
N PHE A 52 -19.15 -16.76 -6.74
CA PHE A 52 -18.78 -17.86 -5.84
C PHE A 52 -19.98 -18.76 -5.49
N GLY A 53 -21.18 -18.21 -5.36
CA GLY A 53 -22.39 -18.94 -4.94
C GLY A 53 -23.22 -19.56 -6.07
N ASN A 54 -23.11 -19.05 -7.30
CA ASN A 54 -23.91 -19.55 -8.42
C ASN A 54 -23.37 -20.88 -8.95
N ALA A 55 -24.22 -21.92 -9.02
CA ALA A 55 -23.83 -23.26 -9.48
C ALA A 55 -24.02 -23.51 -11.00
N GLU A 56 -24.70 -22.60 -11.71
CA GLU A 56 -24.96 -22.72 -13.15
C GLU A 56 -23.85 -22.10 -14.00
N TRP A 57 -23.31 -20.95 -13.59
CA TRP A 57 -22.26 -20.21 -14.32
C TRP A 57 -21.06 -19.79 -13.45
N GLY A 58 -21.16 -20.02 -12.14
CA GLY A 58 -20.12 -19.69 -11.16
C GLY A 58 -19.44 -20.94 -10.59
N LEU A 59 -18.89 -20.79 -9.38
CA LEU A 59 -18.15 -21.87 -8.69
C LEU A 59 -19.05 -22.77 -7.83
N GLY A 60 -20.26 -22.31 -7.50
CA GLY A 60 -21.26 -23.08 -6.74
C GLY A 60 -20.83 -23.52 -5.34
N LEU A 61 -19.97 -22.75 -4.66
CA LEU A 61 -19.44 -23.11 -3.35
C LEU A 61 -20.40 -22.73 -2.20
N PRO A 62 -20.42 -23.52 -1.11
CA PRO A 62 -21.16 -23.15 0.10
C PRO A 62 -20.47 -22.00 0.84
N PHE A 63 -21.28 -21.11 1.45
CA PHE A 63 -20.81 -19.93 2.20
C PHE A 63 -19.95 -18.92 1.39
N PRO A 64 -20.41 -18.46 0.20
CA PRO A 64 -19.64 -17.59 -0.70
C PRO A 64 -19.16 -16.28 -0.08
N PHE A 65 -19.94 -15.72 0.84
CA PHE A 65 -19.60 -14.48 1.56
C PHE A 65 -18.33 -14.58 2.42
N LEU A 66 -17.98 -15.78 2.91
CA LEU A 66 -16.77 -15.98 3.71
C LEU A 66 -15.49 -16.11 2.86
N MET A 67 -15.64 -16.28 1.55
CA MET A 67 -14.55 -16.56 0.61
C MET A 67 -14.17 -15.35 -0.27
N ALA A 68 -15.04 -14.34 -0.36
CA ALA A 68 -14.85 -13.14 -1.17
C ALA A 68 -13.94 -12.08 -0.50
#